data_AF-A0A7W8DST3-F1
#
_entry.id   AF-A0A7W8DST3-F1
#
_cell.length_a   1.000
_cell.length_b   1.000
_cell.length_c   1.000
_cell.angle_alpha   90.00
_cell.angle_beta   90.00
_cell.angle_gamma   90.00
#
_symmetry.space_group_name_H-M   'P 1'
#
loop_
_entity.id
_entity.type
_entity.pdbx_description
1 polymer ?
#
loop_
_entity_poly.entity_id
_entity_poly.type
_entity_poly.pdbx_seq_one_letter_code
_entity_poly.pdbx_strand_id
1 'polypeptide(L)'
;MSVEWVTPKAYINMARQVMGGIDLDPASSDFAQINVQAERYYTPDDDGLGNPRFGRVWLSPPNGRGSFAAFTDRLVEEYLSGRVLEAIALVPNNTDTAWYHRLFRVPNMRVCLKTGRIRFETRDRKPGTPAQGQSFFYLGPNVDRFKEVFSPIGNVWGAA
;
A
#
# COMPACT_ATOMS: atom_id res chain seq x y z
N MET A 1 0.49 18.40 15.63
CA MET A 1 1.07 17.85 14.39
C MET A 1 1.35 16.37 14.63
N SER A 2 0.64 15.47 13.96
CA SER A 2 0.92 14.04 14.02
C SER A 2 2.25 13.76 13.33
N VAL A 3 3.03 12.83 13.88
CA VAL A 3 4.28 12.38 13.24
C VAL A 3 3.93 11.70 11.93
N GLU A 4 4.53 12.18 10.86
CA GLU A 4 4.43 11.53 9.56
C GLU A 4 5.44 10.39 9.44
N TRP A 5 4.95 9.24 8.95
CA TRP A 5 5.72 8.03 8.75
C TRP A 5 5.72 7.69 7.26
N VAL A 6 6.90 7.71 6.64
CA VAL A 6 7.03 7.44 5.20
C VAL A 6 7.69 6.10 4.95
N THR A 7 7.22 5.44 3.90
CA THR A 7 7.72 4.13 3.50
C THR A 7 9.15 4.26 2.95
N PRO A 8 10.11 3.44 3.42
CA PRO A 8 11.47 3.47 2.88
C PRO A 8 11.52 3.21 1.38
N LYS A 9 12.42 3.92 0.70
CA LYS A 9 12.59 3.86 -0.78
C LYS A 9 12.77 2.44 -1.32
N ALA A 10 13.39 1.54 -0.56
CA ALA A 10 13.57 0.14 -0.95
C ALA A 10 12.24 -0.56 -1.30
N TYR A 11 11.19 -0.38 -0.49
CA TYR A 11 9.89 -1.02 -0.73
C TYR A 11 9.13 -0.35 -1.87
N ILE A 12 9.29 0.97 -2.05
CA ILE A 12 8.74 1.67 -3.21
C ILE A 12 9.38 1.18 -4.51
N ASN A 13 10.70 0.98 -4.51
CA ASN A 13 11.40 0.43 -5.68
C ASN A 13 10.91 -0.98 -6.01
N MET A 14 10.60 -1.81 -5.02
CA MET A 14 9.97 -3.12 -5.24
C MET A 14 8.59 -2.96 -5.87
N ALA A 15 7.77 -2.00 -5.40
CA ALA A 15 6.47 -1.73 -5.99
C ALA A 15 6.57 -1.33 -7.46
N ARG A 16 7.52 -0.45 -7.81
CA ARG A 16 7.80 -0.07 -9.20
C ARG A 16 8.33 -1.23 -10.04
N GLN A 17 9.11 -2.16 -9.47
CA GLN A 17 9.58 -3.35 -10.17
C GLN A 17 8.45 -4.32 -10.53
N VAL A 18 7.34 -4.30 -9.78
CA VAL A 18 6.15 -5.12 -10.04
C VAL A 18 5.23 -4.44 -11.04
N MET A 19 4.90 -3.17 -10.81
CA MET A 19 3.87 -2.44 -11.59
C MET A 19 4.45 -1.63 -12.77
N GLY A 20 5.77 -1.55 -12.89
CA GLY A 20 6.45 -0.73 -13.91
C GLY A 20 6.38 0.78 -13.67
N GLY A 21 5.84 1.23 -12.52
CA GLY A 21 5.64 2.64 -12.18
C GLY A 21 4.50 2.80 -11.16
N ILE A 22 4.22 4.05 -10.76
CA ILE A 22 3.14 4.40 -9.84
C ILE A 22 2.43 5.62 -10.42
N ASP A 23 1.19 5.46 -10.84
CA ASP A 23 0.40 6.54 -11.43
C ASP A 23 -0.26 7.38 -10.32
N LEU A 24 -0.68 6.72 -9.24
CA LEU A 24 -1.40 7.38 -8.15
C LEU A 24 -0.95 6.89 -6.76
N ASP A 25 -0.73 7.85 -5.86
CA ASP A 25 -0.65 7.63 -4.41
C ASP A 25 -1.76 8.44 -3.69
N PRO A 26 -2.90 7.84 -3.35
CA PRO A 26 -4.07 8.56 -2.85
C PRO A 26 -3.99 8.88 -1.35
N ALA A 27 -2.93 8.49 -0.66
CA ALA A 27 -2.77 8.65 0.78
C ALA A 27 -1.35 9.12 1.11
N SER A 28 -1.01 10.35 0.69
CA SER A 28 0.36 10.80 0.58
C SER A 28 0.64 12.17 1.20
N SER A 29 1.85 12.66 0.96
CA SER A 29 2.33 14.01 1.27
C SER A 29 3.56 14.33 0.42
N ASP A 30 3.95 15.61 0.39
CA ASP A 30 5.20 16.06 -0.24
C ASP A 30 6.43 15.30 0.29
N PHE A 31 6.43 14.93 1.57
CA PHE A 31 7.53 14.17 2.14
C PHE A 31 7.54 12.71 1.69
N ALA A 32 6.38 12.06 1.67
CA ALA A 32 6.26 10.70 1.17
C ALA A 32 6.68 10.62 -0.31
N GLN A 33 6.36 11.65 -1.10
CA GLN A 33 6.69 11.72 -2.52
C GLN A 33 8.17 11.84 -2.84
N ILE A 34 9.04 12.18 -1.88
CA ILE A 34 10.50 12.03 -2.05
C ILE A 34 10.86 10.58 -2.41
N ASN A 35 10.16 9.62 -1.81
CA ASN A 35 10.34 8.20 -2.07
C ASN A 35 9.35 7.69 -3.12
N VAL A 36 8.04 7.99 -2.99
CA VAL A 36 6.96 7.39 -3.79
C VAL A 36 6.97 7.86 -5.25
N GLN A 37 7.26 9.14 -5.51
CA GLN A 37 7.33 9.75 -6.86
C GLN A 37 6.23 9.23 -7.81
N ALA A 38 4.98 9.28 -7.35
CA ALA A 38 3.82 8.97 -8.18
C ALA A 38 3.54 10.11 -9.16
N GLU A 39 2.95 9.80 -10.32
CA GLU A 39 2.55 10.84 -11.29
C GLU A 39 1.49 11.80 -10.71
N ARG A 40 0.60 11.28 -9.88
CA ARG A 40 -0.37 12.04 -9.08
C ARG A 40 -0.38 11.54 -7.64
N TYR A 41 -0.64 12.42 -6.69
CA TYR A 41 -0.85 12.06 -5.30
C TYR A 41 -1.85 12.99 -4.64
N TYR A 42 -2.48 12.51 -3.57
CA TYR A 42 -3.39 13.31 -2.75
C TYR A 42 -2.80 13.47 -1.35
N THR A 43 -2.75 14.70 -0.89
CA THR A 43 -2.39 15.09 0.47
C THR A 43 -3.63 15.08 1.38
N PRO A 44 -3.47 15.24 2.70
CA PRO A 44 -4.62 15.38 3.60
C PRO A 44 -5.58 16.53 3.23
N ASP A 45 -5.08 17.56 2.54
CA ASP A 45 -5.87 18.73 2.13
C ASP A 45 -6.68 18.47 0.85
N ASP A 46 -6.35 17.41 0.09
CA ASP A 46 -6.97 17.09 -1.20
C ASP A 46 -8.19 16.18 -1.11
N ASP A 47 -8.57 15.67 0.07
CA ASP A 47 -9.57 14.60 0.25
C ASP A 47 -9.29 13.36 -0.63
N GLY A 48 -8.23 12.62 -0.28
CA GLY A 48 -7.84 11.38 -1.00
C GLY A 48 -8.87 10.22 -0.93
N LEU A 49 -9.93 10.36 -0.13
CA LEU A 49 -11.05 9.40 -0.10
C LEU A 49 -12.13 9.75 -1.12
N GLY A 50 -12.43 11.04 -1.29
CA GLY A 50 -13.41 11.53 -2.26
C GLY A 50 -12.95 11.45 -3.72
N ASN A 51 -11.64 11.49 -3.96
CA ASN A 51 -11.11 11.49 -5.33
C ASN A 51 -11.06 10.09 -6.00
N PRO A 52 -11.24 10.02 -7.33
CA PRO A 52 -11.16 8.77 -8.07
C PRO A 52 -9.75 8.19 -8.06
N ARG A 53 -9.66 6.86 -8.15
CA ARG A 53 -8.39 6.12 -8.23
C ARG A 53 -8.28 5.42 -9.57
N PHE A 54 -7.12 5.50 -10.19
CA PHE A 54 -6.92 4.96 -11.52
C PHE A 54 -5.48 4.49 -11.74
N GLY A 55 -5.29 3.65 -12.75
CA GLY A 55 -3.97 3.18 -13.16
C GLY A 55 -3.32 2.29 -12.11
N ARG A 56 -2.02 2.48 -11.91
CA ARG A 56 -1.15 1.74 -10.98
C ARG A 56 -1.07 2.46 -9.65
N VAL A 57 -1.66 1.87 -8.61
CA VAL A 57 -1.84 2.55 -7.31
C VAL A 57 -0.84 2.03 -6.26
N TRP A 58 -0.08 2.94 -5.66
CA TRP A 58 0.57 2.69 -4.39
C TRP A 58 -0.34 3.19 -3.27
N LEU A 59 -0.61 2.36 -2.26
CA LEU A 59 -1.43 2.76 -1.11
C LEU A 59 -0.71 2.46 0.20
N SER A 60 -0.45 3.49 1.00
CA SER A 60 0.05 3.37 2.37
C SER A 60 -0.79 4.27 3.28
N PRO A 61 -1.96 3.82 3.76
CA PRO A 61 -2.90 4.68 4.46
C PRO A 61 -2.28 5.29 5.73
N PRO A 62 -2.61 6.55 6.09
CA PRO A 62 -2.10 7.15 7.31
C PRO A 62 -2.62 6.40 8.53
N ASN A 63 -1.82 6.35 9.60
CA ASN A 63 -2.26 5.82 10.88
C ASN A 63 -3.37 6.71 11.45
N GLY A 64 -4.54 6.13 11.67
CA GLY A 64 -5.70 6.86 12.19
C GLY A 64 -6.92 5.98 12.33
N ARG A 65 -7.84 6.38 13.20
CA ARG A 65 -9.08 5.63 13.43
C ARG A 65 -9.89 5.59 12.12
N GLY A 66 -10.19 4.39 11.63
CA GLY A 66 -10.99 4.18 10.42
C GLY A 66 -10.25 4.37 9.09
N SER A 67 -9.03 4.92 9.09
CA SER A 67 -8.24 5.22 7.89
C SER A 67 -8.02 3.97 7.02
N PHE A 68 -7.51 2.88 7.61
CA PHE A 68 -7.25 1.64 6.86
C PHE A 68 -8.50 1.10 6.16
N ALA A 69 -9.63 1.03 6.87
CA ALA A 69 -10.88 0.55 6.29
C ALA A 69 -11.34 1.43 5.12
N ALA A 70 -11.40 2.75 5.31
CA ALA A 70 -11.86 3.68 4.28
C ALA A 70 -10.98 3.63 3.02
N PHE A 71 -9.66 3.61 3.18
CA PHE A 71 -8.74 3.55 2.05
C PHE A 71 -8.75 2.19 1.35
N THR A 72 -8.76 1.07 2.07
CA THR A 72 -8.74 -0.26 1.44
C THR A 72 -10.08 -0.60 0.79
N ASP A 73 -11.22 -0.25 1.41
CA ASP A 73 -12.54 -0.49 0.82
C ASP A 73 -12.67 0.23 -0.51
N ARG A 74 -12.31 1.51 -0.55
CA ARG A 74 -12.30 2.29 -1.78
C ARG A 74 -11.30 1.75 -2.81
N LEU A 75 -10.15 1.19 -2.40
CA LEU A 75 -9.20 0.59 -3.34
C LEU A 75 -9.80 -0.65 -4.01
N VAL A 76 -10.45 -1.50 -3.20
CA VAL A 76 -11.12 -2.72 -3.69
C VAL A 76 -12.24 -2.37 -4.65
N GLU A 77 -13.09 -1.39 -4.32
CA GLU A 77 -14.16 -0.92 -5.22
C GLU A 77 -13.62 -0.45 -6.57
N GLU A 78 -12.58 0.39 -6.54
CA GLU A 78 -12.01 0.99 -7.75
C GLU A 78 -11.31 -0.07 -8.62
N TYR A 79 -10.64 -1.05 -8.00
CA TYR A 79 -10.04 -2.20 -8.70
C TYR A 79 -11.11 -3.11 -9.32
N LEU A 80 -12.15 -3.48 -8.57
CA LEU A 80 -13.24 -4.32 -9.09
C LEU A 80 -14.04 -3.62 -10.19
N SER A 81 -14.08 -2.29 -10.20
CA SER A 81 -14.68 -1.50 -11.28
C SER A 81 -13.79 -1.36 -12.53
N GLY A 82 -12.54 -1.83 -12.48
CA GLY A 82 -11.58 -1.73 -13.58
C GLY A 82 -10.90 -0.36 -13.73
N ARG A 83 -11.14 0.60 -12.83
CA ARG A 83 -10.46 1.91 -12.86
C ARG A 83 -9.00 1.80 -12.42
N VAL A 84 -8.75 1.04 -11.35
CA VAL A 84 -7.40 0.66 -10.91
C VAL A 84 -6.98 -0.60 -11.67
N LEU A 85 -5.88 -0.51 -12.41
CA LEU A 85 -5.35 -1.60 -13.24
C LEU A 85 -4.55 -2.59 -12.39
N GLU A 86 -3.76 -2.06 -11.46
CA GLU A 86 -3.08 -2.83 -10.43
C GLU A 86 -2.75 -1.94 -9.24
N ALA A 87 -2.53 -2.55 -8.08
CA ALA A 87 -2.21 -1.83 -6.86
C ALA A 87 -1.32 -2.63 -5.93
N ILE A 88 -0.47 -1.92 -5.18
CA ILE A 88 0.18 -2.44 -3.98
C ILE A 88 -0.27 -1.62 -2.77
N ALA A 89 -0.88 -2.30 -1.80
CA ALA A 89 -1.28 -1.72 -0.52
C ALA A 89 -0.38 -2.22 0.61
N LEU A 90 0.29 -1.31 1.31
CA LEU A 90 1.07 -1.56 2.52
C LEU A 90 0.21 -1.25 3.75
N VAL A 91 -0.14 -2.29 4.50
CA VAL A 91 -1.05 -2.20 5.65
C VAL A 91 -0.54 -3.03 6.84
N PRO A 92 -0.92 -2.68 8.08
CA PRO A 92 -0.60 -3.49 9.25
C PRO A 92 -1.33 -4.83 9.22
N ASN A 93 -0.75 -5.84 9.87
CA ASN A 93 -1.29 -7.20 9.98
C ASN A 93 -2.52 -7.26 10.91
N ASN A 94 -3.63 -6.69 10.46
CA ASN A 94 -4.90 -6.65 11.18
C ASN A 94 -5.81 -7.77 10.68
N THR A 95 -5.31 -9.01 10.77
CA THR A 95 -5.95 -10.23 10.26
C THR A 95 -7.30 -10.55 10.89
N ASP A 96 -7.68 -9.83 11.95
CA ASP A 96 -8.95 -9.92 12.67
C ASP A 96 -10.03 -8.97 12.12
N THR A 97 -9.65 -8.01 11.25
CA THR A 97 -10.54 -6.93 10.81
C THR A 97 -11.23 -7.22 9.48
N ALA A 98 -12.48 -6.75 9.37
CA ALA A 98 -13.29 -6.96 8.16
C ALA A 98 -12.64 -6.38 6.89
N TRP A 99 -12.01 -5.21 6.96
CA TRP A 99 -11.36 -4.57 5.82
C TRP A 99 -10.14 -5.37 5.33
N TYR A 100 -9.39 -6.00 6.23
CA TYR A 100 -8.27 -6.86 5.88
C TYR A 100 -8.75 -8.13 5.17
N HIS A 101 -9.84 -8.73 5.65
CA HIS A 101 -10.49 -9.86 4.98
C HIS A 101 -11.11 -9.50 3.63
N ARG A 102 -11.55 -8.25 3.41
CA ARG A 102 -12.02 -7.79 2.08
C ARG A 102 -10.88 -7.82 1.07
N LEU A 103 -9.68 -7.36 1.42
CA LEU A 103 -8.50 -7.48 0.55
C LEU A 103 -8.21 -8.94 0.18
N PHE A 104 -8.31 -9.86 1.15
CA PHE A 104 -8.10 -11.29 0.89
C PHE A 104 -9.07 -11.92 -0.11
N ARG A 105 -10.28 -11.36 -0.23
CA ARG A 105 -11.34 -11.88 -1.10
C ARG A 105 -11.26 -11.34 -2.53
N VAL A 106 -10.33 -10.43 -2.81
CA VAL A 106 -10.14 -9.91 -4.17
C VAL A 106 -9.58 -11.02 -5.07
N PRO A 107 -10.17 -11.27 -6.26
CA PRO A 107 -9.65 -12.26 -7.20
C PRO A 107 -8.20 -12.00 -7.59
N ASN A 108 -7.41 -13.06 -7.76
CA ASN A 108 -5.99 -13.01 -8.12
C ASN A 108 -5.08 -12.23 -7.14
N MET A 109 -5.58 -11.89 -5.94
CA MET A 109 -4.78 -11.19 -4.94
C MET A 109 -3.55 -12.02 -4.52
N ARG A 110 -2.42 -11.33 -4.34
CA ARG A 110 -1.23 -11.85 -3.68
C ARG A 110 -0.92 -11.01 -2.44
N VAL A 111 -0.42 -11.63 -1.38
CA VAL A 111 0.01 -10.93 -0.18
C VAL A 111 1.39 -11.40 0.23
N CYS A 112 2.32 -10.46 0.44
CA CYS A 112 3.60 -10.73 1.10
C CYS A 112 3.47 -10.42 2.59
N LEU A 113 3.56 -11.45 3.42
CA LEU A 113 3.71 -11.30 4.86
C LEU A 113 5.19 -11.10 5.17
N LYS A 114 5.59 -9.84 5.37
CA LYS A 114 7.01 -9.47 5.53
C LYS A 114 7.61 -10.09 6.80
N THR A 115 8.78 -10.68 6.67
CA THR A 115 9.60 -11.11 7.82
C THR A 115 10.21 -9.89 8.52
N GLY A 116 9.91 -9.75 9.81
CA GLY A 116 10.34 -8.60 10.59
C GLY A 116 9.60 -7.30 10.23
N ARG A 117 9.71 -6.30 11.10
CA ARG A 117 8.93 -5.06 10.97
C ARG A 117 9.64 -4.03 10.09
N ILE A 118 8.86 -3.21 9.40
CA ILE A 118 9.41 -2.08 8.61
C ILE A 118 9.84 -0.99 9.59
N ARG A 119 11.04 -0.43 9.39
CA ARG A 119 11.45 0.82 10.03
C ARG A 119 11.02 1.97 9.15
N PHE A 120 9.94 2.64 9.51
CA PHE A 120 9.44 3.79 8.76
C PHE A 120 10.33 5.02 9.03
N GLU A 121 10.50 5.81 7.99
CA GLU A 121 11.25 7.07 8.03
C GLU A 121 10.33 8.19 8.52
N THR A 122 10.90 9.21 9.14
CA THR A 122 10.17 10.39 9.64
C THR A 122 11.11 11.59 9.69
N ARG A 123 10.60 12.81 9.51
CA ARG A 123 11.43 14.04 9.53
C ARG A 123 11.90 14.40 10.93
N ASP A 124 11.04 14.19 11.92
CA ASP A 124 11.16 14.87 13.22
C ASP A 124 11.62 13.95 14.36
N ARG A 125 11.81 12.65 14.08
CA ARG A 125 12.13 11.64 15.09
C ARG A 125 13.08 10.58 14.55
N LYS A 126 13.63 9.78 15.46
CA LYS A 126 14.33 8.55 15.05
C LYS A 126 13.36 7.62 14.31
N PRO A 127 13.82 6.89 13.28
CA PRO A 127 13.01 5.89 12.59
C PRO A 127 12.29 4.97 13.57
N GLY A 128 11.02 4.72 13.30
CA GLY A 128 10.11 4.03 14.19
C GLY A 128 9.78 2.66 13.65
N THR A 129 9.65 1.69 14.54
CA THR A 129 9.15 0.37 14.20
C THR A 129 7.74 0.23 14.77
N PRO A 130 6.72 -0.09 13.95
CA PRO A 130 5.36 -0.27 14.44
C PRO A 130 5.27 -1.44 15.43
N ALA A 131 4.20 -1.49 16.22
CA ALA A 131 3.92 -2.62 17.12
C ALA A 131 3.54 -3.89 16.34
N GLN A 132 2.92 -3.72 15.17
CA GLN A 132 2.43 -4.81 14.33
C GLN A 132 3.38 -5.11 13.16
N GLY A 133 3.31 -6.35 12.66
CA GLY A 133 3.88 -6.72 11.37
C GLY A 133 3.15 -6.00 10.22
N GLN A 134 3.74 -6.04 9.03
CA GLN A 134 3.22 -5.35 7.86
C GLN A 134 3.03 -6.33 6.70
N SER A 135 2.00 -6.09 5.90
CA SER A 135 1.65 -6.88 4.74
C SER A 135 1.59 -6.00 3.50
N PHE A 136 2.14 -6.52 2.41
CA PHE A 136 1.99 -5.92 1.08
C PHE A 136 0.97 -6.74 0.32
N PHE A 137 -0.22 -6.18 0.10
CA PHE A 137 -1.22 -6.75 -0.79
C PHE A 137 -0.98 -6.26 -2.21
N TYR A 138 -1.02 -7.18 -3.17
CA TYR A 138 -0.99 -6.90 -4.59
C TYR A 138 -2.31 -7.32 -5.22
N LEU A 139 -2.94 -6.39 -5.93
CA LEU A 139 -4.13 -6.58 -6.74
C LEU A 139 -3.72 -6.29 -8.18
N GLY A 140 -3.78 -7.26 -9.09
CA GLY A 140 -3.43 -7.03 -10.49
C GLY A 140 -2.96 -8.29 -11.21
N PRO A 141 -2.59 -8.17 -12.50
CA PRO A 141 -2.26 -9.32 -13.34
C PRO A 141 -0.82 -9.85 -13.15
N ASN A 142 0.12 -9.05 -12.64
CA ASN A 142 1.55 -9.36 -12.57
C ASN A 142 1.90 -10.23 -11.33
N VAL A 143 1.09 -11.24 -11.03
CA VAL A 143 1.18 -12.03 -9.79
C VAL A 143 2.51 -12.78 -9.63
N ASP A 144 3.09 -13.28 -10.72
CA ASP A 144 4.38 -13.97 -10.70
C ASP A 144 5.52 -13.00 -10.45
N ARG A 145 5.46 -11.81 -11.06
CA ARG A 145 6.43 -10.74 -10.82
C ARG A 145 6.36 -10.26 -9.38
N PHE A 146 5.16 -10.10 -8.82
CA PHE A 146 5.00 -9.77 -7.41
C PHE A 146 5.66 -10.82 -6.51
N LYS A 147 5.40 -12.12 -6.78
CA LYS A 147 6.01 -13.22 -6.04
C LYS A 147 7.53 -13.18 -6.12
N GLU A 148 8.10 -13.03 -7.31
CA GLU A 148 9.55 -12.94 -7.53
C GLU A 148 10.18 -11.79 -6.72
N VAL A 149 9.60 -10.59 -6.82
CA VAL A 149 10.15 -9.39 -6.19
C VAL A 149 10.00 -9.40 -4.68
N PHE A 150 8.88 -9.90 -4.13
CA PHE A 150 8.58 -9.81 -2.70
C PHE A 150 8.97 -11.04 -1.87
N SER A 151 9.24 -12.20 -2.48
CA SER A 151 9.70 -13.40 -1.75
C SER A 151 11.01 -13.22 -0.96
N PRO A 152 11.98 -12.37 -1.38
CA PRO A 152 13.19 -12.12 -0.59
C PRO A 152 12.95 -11.47 0.79
N ILE A 153 11.80 -10.80 1.00
CA ILE A 153 11.53 -10.07 2.24
C ILE A 153 10.45 -10.72 3.12
N GLY A 154 9.81 -11.79 2.66
CA GLY A 154 8.70 -12.44 3.35
C GLY A 154 8.04 -13.54 2.54
N ASN A 155 7.04 -14.19 3.13
CA ASN A 155 6.31 -15.27 2.47
C ASN A 155 5.17 -14.71 1.63
N VAL A 156 5.12 -15.08 0.35
CA VAL A 156 4.06 -14.66 -0.58
C VAL A 156 2.98 -15.74 -0.67
N TRP A 157 1.75 -15.35 -0.39
CA TRP A 157 0.55 -16.18 -0.45
C TRP A 157 -0.48 -15.54 -1.40
N GLY A 158 -1.53 -16.25 -1.77
CA GLY A 158 -2.62 -15.67 -2.53
C GLY A 158 -3.74 -16.64 -2.84
N ALA A 159 -4.89 -16.08 -3.22
CA ALA A 159 -5.99 -16.86 -3.78
C ALA A 159 -5.66 -17.22 -5.23
N ALA A 160 -5.93 -18.47 -5.61
CA ALA A 160 -5.88 -18.92 -7.00
C ALA A 160 -6.95 -18.20 -7.83
#